data_AF-A0A2E5S037-F1
#
_entry.id   AF-A0A2E5S037-F1
#
_cell.length_a   1.000
_cell.length_b   1.000
_cell.length_c   1.000
_cell.angle_alpha   90.00
_cell.angle_beta   90.00
_cell.angle_gamma   90.00
#
_symmetry.space_group_name_H-M   'P 1'
#
loop_
_entity.id
_entity.type
_entity.pdbx_description
1 polymer ?
#
loop_
_entity_poly.entity_id
_entity_poly.type
_entity_poly.pdbx_seq_one_letter_code
_entity_poly.pdbx_strand_id
1 'polypeptide(L)'
;MGNNGSIPQQAVNTVRLIFFSLIAGCIMFAVVIFLTEPGREIQENSAFLFPGIAVALAGIFGVYFFTLKKAKSPTRWSSNHIIGYALAEGAIMMNLVFLFLGGDTTFLYVAGASLVALISRYPRNPNRSSDGQDLRSSGSFEP
;
A
#
# COMPACT_ATOMS: atom_id res chain seq x y z
N MET A 1 -4.59 34.91 -10.13
CA MET A 1 -4.28 33.91 -11.16
C MET A 1 -3.70 32.68 -10.47
N GLY A 2 -4.56 31.73 -10.10
CA GLY A 2 -4.13 30.49 -9.44
C GLY A 2 -3.47 29.59 -10.47
N ASN A 3 -2.17 29.36 -10.33
CA ASN A 3 -1.46 28.37 -11.13
C ASN A 3 -2.18 27.03 -10.90
N ASN A 4 -2.85 26.49 -11.93
CA ASN A 4 -3.46 25.17 -11.86
C ASN A 4 -2.34 24.18 -11.56
N GLY A 5 -2.22 23.80 -10.29
CA GLY A 5 -1.13 23.01 -9.70
C GLY A 5 -1.15 21.56 -10.18
N SER A 6 -1.02 21.38 -11.49
CA SER A 6 -0.98 20.09 -12.14
C SER A 6 0.28 19.35 -11.70
N ILE A 7 0.11 18.16 -11.11
CA ILE A 7 1.24 17.27 -10.82
C ILE A 7 1.93 16.91 -12.16
N PRO A 8 3.24 17.16 -12.32
CA PRO A 8 3.95 16.82 -13.55
C PRO A 8 3.96 15.31 -13.76
N GLN A 9 3.78 14.88 -15.01
CA GLN A 9 3.71 13.45 -15.35
C GLN A 9 4.96 12.67 -14.94
N GLN A 10 6.13 13.33 -14.97
CA GLN A 10 7.39 12.75 -14.50
C GLN A 10 7.32 12.34 -13.02
N ALA A 11 6.75 13.19 -12.15
CA ALA A 11 6.61 12.87 -10.73
C ALA A 11 5.68 11.67 -10.49
N VAL A 12 4.58 11.58 -11.25
CA VAL A 12 3.66 10.43 -11.19
C VAL A 12 4.38 9.14 -11.62
N ASN A 13 5.15 9.19 -12.71
CA ASN A 13 5.89 8.03 -13.20
C ASN A 13 6.97 7.57 -12.21
N THR A 14 7.69 8.51 -11.56
CA THR A 14 8.66 8.18 -10.51
C THR A 14 7.99 7.46 -9.34
N VAL A 15 6.86 7.98 -8.85
CA VAL A 15 6.11 7.34 -7.74
C VAL A 15 5.58 5.96 -8.14
N ARG A 16 5.13 5.78 -9.38
CA ARG A 16 4.73 4.47 -9.93
C ARG A 16 5.88 3.47 -9.95
N LEU A 17 7.07 3.90 -10.37
CA LEU A 17 8.25 3.05 -10.38
C LEU A 17 8.59 2.61 -8.96
N ILE A 18 8.66 3.55 -8.01
CA ILE A 18 8.90 3.24 -6.59
C ILE A 18 7.85 2.27 -6.06
N PHE A 19 6.58 2.50 -6.37
CA PHE A 19 5.48 1.62 -5.98
C PHE A 19 5.65 0.18 -6.48
N PHE A 20 6.01 0.00 -7.76
CA PHE A 20 6.29 -1.33 -8.29
C PHE A 20 7.52 -1.98 -7.67
N SER A 21 8.59 -1.21 -7.41
CA SER A 21 9.79 -1.71 -6.73
C SER A 21 9.49 -2.21 -5.32
N LEU A 22 8.63 -1.52 -4.56
CA LEU A 22 8.20 -1.94 -3.23
C LEU A 22 7.41 -3.26 -3.28
N ILE A 23 6.46 -3.39 -4.21
CA ILE A 23 5.71 -4.64 -4.41
C ILE A 23 6.64 -5.80 -4.80
N ALA A 24 7.58 -5.55 -5.72
CA ALA A 24 8.55 -6.56 -6.13
C ALA A 24 9.41 -7.01 -4.94
N GLY A 25 9.80 -6.09 -4.04
CA GLY A 25 10.48 -6.40 -2.79
C GLY A 25 9.70 -7.40 -1.92
N CYS A 26 8.42 -7.13 -1.64
CA CYS A 26 7.56 -8.03 -0.87
C CYS A 26 7.44 -9.42 -1.51
N ILE A 27 7.23 -9.47 -2.83
CA ILE A 27 7.08 -10.73 -3.56
C ILE A 27 8.38 -11.53 -3.52
N MET A 28 9.53 -10.89 -3.80
CA MET A 28 10.83 -11.55 -3.73
C MET A 28 11.08 -12.11 -2.33
N PHE A 29 10.77 -11.35 -1.27
CA PHE A 29 10.95 -11.82 0.09
C PHE A 29 10.05 -13.02 0.43
N ALA A 30 8.78 -12.97 0.01
CA ALA A 30 7.88 -14.11 0.16
C ALA A 30 8.41 -15.36 -0.56
N VAL A 31 8.90 -15.21 -1.80
CA VAL A 31 9.52 -16.31 -2.56
C VAL A 31 10.74 -16.88 -1.83
N VAL A 32 11.62 -16.02 -1.29
CA VAL A 32 12.78 -16.46 -0.52
C VAL A 32 12.37 -17.32 0.67
N ILE A 33 11.35 -16.91 1.43
CA ILE A 33 10.81 -17.69 2.57
C ILE A 33 10.38 -19.10 2.13
N PHE A 34 9.68 -19.22 1.00
CA PHE A 34 9.24 -20.53 0.50
C PHE A 34 10.40 -21.40 0.00
N LEU A 35 11.47 -20.80 -0.51
CA LEU A 35 12.63 -21.54 -1.00
C LEU A 35 13.60 -21.97 0.10
N THR A 36 13.66 -21.25 1.22
CA THR A 36 14.59 -21.57 2.31
C THR A 36 14.12 -22.71 3.22
N GLU A 37 12.81 -22.94 3.36
CA GLU A 37 12.30 -24.02 4.22
C GLU A 37 11.20 -24.88 3.56
N PRO A 38 11.54 -25.64 2.48
CA PRO A 38 10.62 -26.58 1.86
C PRO A 38 10.42 -27.80 2.78
N GLY A 39 9.49 -27.70 3.73
CA GLY A 39 9.17 -28.78 4.67
C GLY A 39 8.94 -28.35 6.12
N ARG A 40 8.91 -27.04 6.40
CA ARG A 40 8.55 -26.56 7.74
C ARG A 40 7.13 -27.02 8.09
N GLU A 41 6.99 -27.70 9.23
CA GLU A 41 5.67 -27.98 9.79
C GLU A 41 5.00 -26.66 10.20
N ILE A 42 3.76 -26.48 9.75
CA ILE A 42 2.94 -25.33 10.13
C ILE A 42 2.60 -25.50 11.61
N GLN A 43 3.27 -24.71 12.46
CA GLN A 43 2.90 -24.58 13.87
C GLN A 43 2.00 -23.37 14.05
N GLU A 44 0.86 -23.58 14.70
CA GLU A 44 0.00 -22.49 15.16
C GLU A 44 0.66 -21.79 16.34
N ASN A 45 1.43 -20.74 16.06
CA ASN A 45 2.00 -19.87 17.08
C ASN A 45 1.22 -18.55 17.14
N SER A 46 0.27 -18.47 18.06
CA SER A 46 -0.60 -17.30 18.23
C SER A 46 0.10 -16.08 18.84
N ALA A 47 1.34 -16.20 19.34
CA ALA A 47 2.05 -15.12 20.02
C ALA A 47 2.24 -13.87 19.14
N PHE A 48 2.40 -14.08 17.83
CA PHE A 48 2.64 -12.98 16.87
C PHE A 48 1.35 -12.51 16.17
N LEU A 49 0.21 -13.19 16.39
CA LEU A 49 -1.00 -12.95 15.61
C LEU A 49 -1.55 -11.53 15.83
N PHE A 50 -1.73 -11.13 17.09
CA PHE A 50 -2.20 -9.79 17.42
C PHE A 50 -1.24 -8.69 16.95
N PRO A 51 0.09 -8.77 17.20
CA PRO A 51 1.05 -7.84 16.60
C PRO A 51 0.98 -7.78 15.07
N GLY A 52 0.89 -8.92 14.38
CA GLY A 52 0.83 -8.99 12.92
C GLY A 52 -0.39 -8.27 12.34
N ILE A 53 -1.57 -8.52 12.91
CA ILE A 53 -2.81 -7.83 12.53
C ILE A 53 -2.72 -6.33 12.84
N ALA A 54 -2.24 -5.94 14.01
CA ALA A 54 -2.13 -4.54 14.40
C ALA A 54 -1.18 -3.76 13.46
N VAL A 55 -0.03 -4.34 13.11
CA VAL A 55 0.93 -3.75 12.17
C VAL A 55 0.34 -3.68 10.76
N ALA A 56 -0.37 -4.72 10.30
CA ALA A 56 -1.05 -4.72 9.00
C ALA A 56 -2.09 -3.59 8.91
N LEU A 57 -2.93 -3.45 9.93
CA LEU A 57 -3.89 -2.36 10.01
C LEU A 57 -3.19 -0.99 10.02
N ALA A 58 -2.14 -0.82 10.82
CA ALA A 58 -1.36 0.42 10.86
C ALA A 58 -0.77 0.77 9.48
N GLY A 59 -0.26 -0.22 8.73
CA GLY A 59 0.24 -0.03 7.37
C GLY A 59 -0.85 0.41 6.39
N ILE A 60 -2.01 -0.27 6.40
CA ILE A 60 -3.16 0.07 5.55
C ILE A 60 -3.68 1.48 5.86
N PHE A 61 -3.88 1.80 7.14
CA PHE A 61 -4.31 3.14 7.57
C PHE A 61 -3.25 4.20 7.26
N GLY A 62 -1.96 3.87 7.38
CA GLY A 62 -0.84 4.72 6.99
C GLY A 62 -0.91 5.11 5.52
N VAL A 63 -1.00 4.13 4.61
CA VAL A 63 -1.21 4.39 3.18
C VAL A 63 -2.41 5.29 2.96
N TYR A 64 -3.55 4.98 3.58
CA TYR A 64 -4.78 5.75 3.39
C TYR A 64 -4.60 7.21 3.84
N PHE A 65 -4.06 7.43 5.04
CA PHE A 65 -3.87 8.74 5.61
C PHE A 65 -2.88 9.60 4.82
N PHE A 66 -1.79 9.00 4.33
CA PHE A 66 -0.78 9.75 3.59
C PHE A 66 -1.17 9.98 2.12
N THR A 67 -1.75 9.00 1.44
CA THR A 67 -2.11 9.12 0.01
C THR A 67 -3.33 10.03 -0.24
N LEU A 68 -4.26 10.15 0.71
CA LEU A 68 -5.45 10.99 0.57
C LEU A 68 -5.26 12.46 0.98
N LYS A 69 -4.14 12.79 1.64
CA LYS A 69 -3.87 14.19 2.01
C LYS A 69 -3.71 15.04 0.75
N LYS A 70 -4.59 16.03 0.58
CA LYS A 70 -4.45 17.05 -0.47
C LYS A 70 -3.07 17.71 -0.37
N ALA A 71 -2.26 17.51 -1.40
CA ALA A 71 -0.92 18.06 -1.46
C ALA A 71 -0.94 19.41 -2.19
N LYS A 72 -0.33 20.43 -1.57
CA LYS A 72 -0.22 21.78 -2.15
C LYS A 72 0.89 21.91 -3.19
N SER A 73 1.77 20.91 -3.30
CA SER A 73 2.88 20.90 -4.25
C SER A 73 3.18 19.48 -4.77
N PRO A 74 3.76 19.35 -5.97
CA PRO A 74 4.21 18.07 -6.52
C PRO A 74 5.14 17.29 -5.58
N THR A 75 6.10 17.97 -4.96
CA THR A 75 7.04 17.34 -4.03
C THR A 75 6.31 16.74 -2.83
N ARG A 76 5.37 17.48 -2.23
CA ARG A 76 4.58 16.97 -1.09
C ARG A 76 3.68 15.81 -1.51
N TRP A 77 3.12 15.84 -2.71
CA TRP A 77 2.33 14.73 -3.25
C TRP A 77 3.17 13.46 -3.34
N SER A 78 4.35 13.54 -3.97
CA SER A 78 5.27 12.41 -4.12
C SER A 78 5.76 11.89 -2.78
N SER A 79 6.22 12.78 -1.88
CA SER A 79 6.69 12.37 -0.54
C SER A 79 5.60 11.68 0.26
N ASN A 80 4.38 12.21 0.26
CA ASN A 80 3.25 11.58 0.95
C ASN A 80 2.96 10.18 0.40
N HIS A 81 2.96 10.01 -0.91
CA HIS A 81 2.72 8.69 -1.52
C HIS A 81 3.84 7.71 -1.17
N ILE A 82 5.10 8.13 -1.31
CA ILE A 82 6.26 7.28 -0.97
C ILE A 82 6.23 6.86 0.50
N ILE A 83 5.99 7.80 1.43
CA ILE A 83 5.91 7.49 2.87
C ILE A 83 4.74 6.53 3.15
N GLY A 84 3.57 6.79 2.56
CA GLY A 84 2.42 5.91 2.70
C GLY A 84 2.74 4.49 2.24
N TYR A 85 3.29 4.35 1.03
CA TYR A 85 3.64 3.05 0.46
C TYR A 85 4.74 2.32 1.25
N ALA A 86 5.75 3.03 1.73
CA ALA A 86 6.79 2.45 2.58
C ALA A 86 6.24 1.94 3.91
N LEU A 87 5.26 2.62 4.52
CA LEU A 87 4.61 2.15 5.74
C LEU A 87 3.82 0.84 5.52
N ALA A 88 3.09 0.71 4.41
CA ALA A 88 2.42 -0.54 4.09
C ALA A 88 3.40 -1.65 3.72
N GLU A 89 4.43 -1.35 2.95
CA GLU A 89 5.47 -2.32 2.60
C GLU A 89 6.15 -2.86 3.88
N GLY A 90 6.55 -1.99 4.81
CA GLY A 90 7.08 -2.40 6.10
C GLY A 90 6.11 -3.30 6.89
N ALA A 91 4.80 -3.00 6.86
CA ALA A 91 3.80 -3.82 7.51
C ALA A 91 3.62 -5.21 6.87
N ILE A 92 3.69 -5.29 5.54
CA ILE A 92 3.70 -6.55 4.79
C ILE A 92 4.95 -7.36 5.14
N MET A 93 6.12 -6.72 5.11
CA MET A 93 7.40 -7.35 5.43
C MET A 93 7.43 -7.89 6.85
N MET A 94 6.89 -7.17 7.83
CA MET A 94 6.79 -7.66 9.21
C MET A 94 5.92 -8.92 9.32
N ASN A 95 4.81 -9.00 8.60
CA ASN A 95 3.99 -10.22 8.58
C ASN A 95 4.73 -11.38 7.88
N LEU A 96 5.46 -11.11 6.80
CA LEU A 96 6.33 -12.13 6.18
C LEU A 96 7.45 -12.58 7.13
N VAL A 97 8.00 -11.69 7.96
CA VAL A 97 8.96 -12.07 9.01
C VAL A 97 8.28 -12.94 10.08
N PHE A 98 7.05 -12.62 10.51
CA PHE A 98 6.31 -13.48 11.44
C PHE A 98 5.96 -14.84 10.85
N LEU A 99 5.64 -14.91 9.56
CA LEU A 99 5.53 -16.18 8.85
C LEU A 99 6.85 -16.95 8.91
N PHE A 100 7.98 -16.29 8.62
CA PHE A 100 9.31 -16.89 8.65
C PHE A 100 9.76 -17.32 10.06
N LEU A 101 9.31 -16.65 11.12
CA LEU A 101 9.69 -17.00 12.50
C LEU A 101 8.74 -18.00 13.15
N GLY A 102 7.43 -17.89 12.89
CA GLY A 102 6.39 -18.67 13.53
C GLY A 102 5.89 -19.86 12.70
N GLY A 103 5.97 -19.79 11.38
CA GLY A 103 5.43 -20.82 10.47
C GLY A 103 3.91 -20.79 10.28
N ASP A 104 3.20 -19.86 10.91
CA ASP A 104 1.75 -19.74 10.81
C ASP A 104 1.35 -19.07 9.49
N THR A 105 0.60 -19.81 8.65
CA THR A 105 0.11 -19.35 7.35
C THR A 105 -0.87 -18.17 7.44
N THR A 106 -1.43 -17.89 8.62
CA THR A 106 -2.27 -16.71 8.85
C THR A 106 -1.52 -15.42 8.51
N PHE A 107 -0.22 -15.34 8.81
CA PHE A 107 0.59 -14.18 8.46
C PHE A 107 0.76 -14.00 6.95
N LEU A 108 0.76 -15.09 6.18
CA LEU A 108 0.75 -15.03 4.72
C LEU A 108 -0.55 -14.42 4.20
N TYR A 109 -1.70 -14.82 4.76
CA TYR A 109 -3.00 -14.24 4.38
C TYR A 109 -3.08 -12.76 4.73
N VAL A 110 -2.58 -12.37 5.91
CA VAL A 110 -2.52 -10.97 6.34
C VAL A 110 -1.59 -10.15 5.43
N ALA A 111 -0.41 -10.67 5.11
CA ALA A 111 0.53 -10.04 4.18
C ALA A 111 -0.08 -9.91 2.77
N GLY A 112 -0.73 -10.96 2.28
CA GLY A 112 -1.41 -10.98 0.98
C GLY A 112 -2.57 -9.99 0.90
N ALA A 113 -3.42 -9.95 1.92
CA ALA A 113 -4.52 -8.97 2.01
C ALA A 113 -3.99 -7.53 2.05
N SER A 114 -2.91 -7.30 2.83
CA SER A 114 -2.25 -5.99 2.92
C SER A 114 -1.62 -5.58 1.58
N LEU A 115 -1.03 -6.53 0.86
CA LEU A 115 -0.46 -6.30 -0.48
C LEU A 115 -1.56 -5.97 -1.49
N VAL A 116 -2.68 -6.69 -1.49
CA VAL A 116 -3.85 -6.37 -2.35
C VAL A 116 -4.40 -4.99 -2.01
N ALA A 117 -4.50 -4.64 -0.72
CA ALA A 117 -4.91 -3.31 -0.29
C ALA A 117 -3.96 -2.22 -0.80
N LEU A 118 -2.64 -2.46 -0.76
CA LEU A 118 -1.64 -1.55 -1.34
C LEU A 118 -1.80 -1.42 -2.86
N ILE A 119 -1.95 -2.54 -3.58
CA ILE A 119 -2.17 -2.56 -5.04
C ILE A 119 -3.41 -1.76 -5.45
N SER A 120 -4.50 -1.86 -4.67
CA SER A 120 -5.72 -1.09 -4.92
C SER A 120 -5.51 0.43 -4.88
N ARG A 121 -4.41 0.89 -4.26
CA ARG A 121 -4.03 2.30 -4.11
C ARG A 121 -2.93 2.73 -5.08
N TYR A 122 -2.87 2.08 -6.25
CA TYR A 122 -1.98 2.47 -7.33
C TYR A 122 -1.96 3.99 -7.58
N PRO A 123 -0.78 4.62 -7.70
CA PRO A 123 -0.67 6.07 -7.88
C PRO A 123 -1.24 6.50 -9.24
N ARG A 124 -2.42 7.12 -9.19
CA ARG A 124 -3.12 7.71 -10.36
C ARG A 124 -2.79 9.20 -10.47
N ASN A 125 -2.72 9.70 -11.71
CA ASN A 125 -2.53 11.12 -11.94
C ASN A 125 -3.81 11.86 -11.51
N PRO A 126 -3.74 12.77 -10.51
CA PRO A 126 -4.93 13.46 -10.01
C PRO A 126 -5.60 14.35 -11.07
N ASN A 127 -4.88 14.77 -12.11
CA ASN A 127 -5.43 15.62 -13.17
C ASN A 127 -6.24 14.85 -14.22
N ARG A 128 -6.15 13.51 -14.25
CA ARG A 128 -6.94 12.67 -15.19
C ARG A 128 -8.33 12.31 -14.66
N SER A 129 -8.64 12.66 -13.41
CA SER A 129 -9.91 12.31 -12.76
C SER A 129 -11.09 13.23 -13.12
N SER A 130 -10.96 14.07 -14.16
CA SER A 130 -12.08 14.83 -14.74
C SER A 130 -13.02 13.96 -15.58
N ASP A 131 -12.62 12.75 -15.98
CA ASP A 131 -13.38 11.92 -16.93
C ASP A 131 -14.04 10.68 -16.30
N GLY A 132 -14.36 10.74 -15.01
CA GLY A 132 -14.97 9.62 -14.30
C GLY A 132 -15.90 10.06 -13.21
N GLN A 133 -17.03 10.67 -13.60
CA GLN A 133 -18.29 10.77 -12.87
C GLN A 133 -18.16 10.67 -11.34
N ASP A 134 -18.09 11.82 -10.68
CA ASP A 134 -18.78 11.97 -9.42
C ASP A 134 -20.27 11.66 -9.67
N LEU A 135 -20.72 10.44 -9.37
CA LEU A 135 -22.15 10.10 -9.21
C LEU A 135 -22.79 10.84 -8.02
N ARG A 136 -22.07 11.81 -7.44
CA ARG A 136 -22.49 12.71 -6.38
C ARG A 136 -22.37 14.17 -6.80
N SER A 137 -22.47 14.49 -8.10
CA SER A 137 -22.70 15.89 -8.48
C SER A 137 -24.02 16.35 -7.87
N SER A 138 -23.93 17.27 -6.92
CA SER A 138 -25.02 17.82 -6.10
C SER A 138 -26.04 18.68 -6.87
N GLY A 139 -26.25 18.43 -8.16
CA GLY A 139 -27.02 19.29 -9.06
C GLY A 139 -28.15 18.61 -9.84
N SER A 140 -28.49 17.34 -9.54
CA SER A 140 -29.58 16.62 -10.23
C SER A 140 -30.83 16.41 -9.39
N PHE A 141 -30.94 17.06 -8.23
CA PHE A 141 -32.14 17.04 -7.38
C PHE A 141 -32.44 18.45 -6.88
N GLU A 142 -32.68 19.38 -7.80
CA GLU A 142 -33.60 20.49 -7.53
C GLU A 142 -34.93 20.15 -8.21
N PRO A 143 -36.07 20.26 -7.49
CA PRO A 143 -37.40 19.94 -8.02
C PRO A 143 -37.89 20.91 -9.10
#